data_AF-A0A537A9H9-F1
#
_entry.id   AF-A0A537A9H9-F1
#
_cell.length_a   1.000
_cell.length_b   1.000
_cell.length_c   1.000
_cell.angle_alpha   90.00
_cell.angle_beta   90.00
_cell.angle_gamma   90.00
#
_symmetry.space_group_name_H-M   'P 1'
#
loop_
_entity.id
_entity.type
_entity.pdbx_description
1 polymer ?
#
loop_
_entity_poly.entity_id
_entity_poly.type
_entity_poly.pdbx_seq_one_letter_code
_entity_poly.pdbx_strand_id
1 'polypeptide(L)'
;MPTRPLVRVSVLDFYGMENGPLYRESEISVLALHEGRPGWVVLTMPVTDGDACAGGRNALGTPKVMRRVTLERGAKQYVGTSYARGGRTPEFTLHVEVAEPGEAARELLRVVAPFPDYNLLNGRVMTYGGLRQ
;
A
#
# COMPACT_ATOMS: atom_id res chain seq x y z
N MET A 1 -13.97 -13.16 9.39
CA MET A 1 -12.53 -13.06 9.05
C MET A 1 -12.24 -14.01 7.90
N PRO A 2 -11.35 -13.67 6.96
CA PRO A 2 -10.93 -14.59 5.90
C PRO A 2 -10.23 -15.83 6.49
N THR A 3 -10.33 -16.97 5.81
CA THR A 3 -9.75 -18.25 6.26
C THR A 3 -8.24 -18.26 6.25
N ARG A 4 -7.63 -17.49 5.33
CA ARG A 4 -6.19 -17.27 5.25
C ARG A 4 -5.90 -15.81 5.59
N PRO A 5 -5.28 -15.49 6.74
CA PRO A 5 -4.85 -14.14 7.04
C PRO A 5 -3.71 -13.77 6.09
N LEU A 6 -3.86 -12.64 5.39
CA LEU A 6 -2.84 -12.11 4.48
C LEU A 6 -2.55 -10.66 4.83
N VAL A 7 -1.28 -10.31 4.75
CA VAL A 7 -0.78 -8.94 4.86
C VAL A 7 -0.11 -8.58 3.55
N ARG A 8 -0.43 -7.41 3.01
CA ARG A 8 0.26 -6.78 1.89
C ARG A 8 1.09 -5.62 2.44
N VAL A 9 2.38 -5.62 2.12
CA VAL A 9 3.29 -4.51 2.44
C VAL A 9 3.85 -3.98 1.14
N SER A 10 3.78 -2.66 0.95
CA SER A 10 4.25 -2.01 -0.27
C SER A 10 5.02 -0.74 0.05
N VAL A 11 6.00 -0.43 -0.79
CA VAL A 11 6.66 0.89 -0.85
C VAL A 11 6.60 1.33 -2.30
N LEU A 12 6.01 2.50 -2.54
CA LEU A 12 5.77 3.05 -3.85
C LEU A 12 6.55 4.35 -4.02
N ASP A 13 6.97 4.59 -5.25
CA ASP A 13 7.54 5.85 -5.68
C ASP A 13 6.69 6.35 -6.84
N PHE A 14 5.93 7.42 -6.61
CA PHE A 14 5.12 8.08 -7.63
C PHE A 14 6.01 9.06 -8.40
N TYR A 15 6.82 8.52 -9.31
CA TYR A 15 7.92 9.24 -9.98
C TYR A 15 7.53 9.90 -11.32
N GLY A 16 6.30 9.73 -11.79
CA GLY A 16 5.84 10.20 -13.10
C GLY A 16 4.36 10.54 -13.13
N MET A 17 3.91 11.33 -12.17
CA MET A 17 2.51 11.74 -12.05
C MET A 17 2.12 12.70 -13.19
N GLU A 18 1.03 12.40 -13.88
CA GLU A 18 0.44 13.32 -14.89
C GLU A 18 -0.03 14.62 -14.22
N ASN A 19 -0.62 14.50 -13.03
CA ASN A 19 -1.07 15.61 -12.21
C ASN A 19 -0.71 15.36 -10.74
N GLY A 20 -0.34 16.43 -10.03
CA GLY A 20 0.01 16.39 -8.61
C GLY A 20 1.51 16.19 -8.34
N PRO A 21 1.88 16.11 -7.05
CA PRO A 21 3.27 16.05 -6.64
C PRO A 21 3.88 14.67 -6.88
N LEU A 22 5.20 14.63 -7.05
CA LEU A 22 5.97 13.40 -6.95
C LEU A 22 6.21 13.09 -5.48
N TYR A 23 5.94 11.86 -5.06
CA TYR A 23 6.04 11.49 -3.65
C TYR A 23 6.29 10.00 -3.48
N ARG A 24 6.73 9.63 -2.27
CA ARG A 24 6.86 8.24 -1.86
C ARG A 24 5.74 7.90 -0.90
N GLU A 25 5.33 6.65 -0.99
CA GLU A 25 4.29 6.08 -0.15
C GLU A 25 4.75 4.73 0.36
N SER A 26 4.26 4.37 1.53
CA SER A 26 4.35 3.01 2.04
C SER A 26 2.99 2.60 2.55
N GLU A 27 2.71 1.31 2.55
CA GLU A 27 1.38 0.79 2.87
C GLU A 27 1.52 -0.54 3.62
N ILE A 28 0.72 -0.70 4.67
CA ILE A 28 0.40 -2.02 5.23
C ILE A 28 -1.10 -2.22 5.14
N SER A 29 -1.49 -3.30 4.47
CA SER A 29 -2.87 -3.69 4.26
C SER A 29 -3.11 -5.12 4.71
N VAL A 30 -4.33 -5.39 5.16
CA VAL A 30 -4.77 -6.72 5.57
C VAL A 30 -5.95 -7.18 4.75
N LEU A 31 -6.02 -8.49 4.48
CA LEU A 31 -7.21 -9.07 3.87
C LEU A 31 -8.36 -9.05 4.88
N ALA A 32 -9.49 -8.49 4.46
CA ALA A 32 -10.73 -8.46 5.24
C ALA A 32 -11.92 -8.92 4.39
N LEU A 33 -13.07 -9.07 5.06
CA LEU A 33 -14.35 -9.33 4.40
C LEU A 33 -15.27 -8.13 4.61
N HIS A 34 -15.85 -7.61 3.54
CA HIS A 34 -16.96 -6.67 3.59
C HIS A 34 -18.15 -7.30 2.86
N GLU A 35 -19.28 -7.47 3.55
CA GLU A 35 -20.47 -8.14 3.01
C GLU A 35 -20.16 -9.53 2.40
N GLY A 36 -19.25 -10.28 3.05
CA GLY A 36 -18.82 -11.60 2.59
C GLY A 36 -17.82 -11.59 1.43
N ARG A 37 -17.45 -10.43 0.90
CA ARG A 37 -16.50 -10.30 -0.23
C ARG A 37 -15.09 -9.98 0.28
N PRO A 38 -14.05 -10.69 -0.20
CA PRO A 38 -12.66 -10.40 0.16
C PRO A 38 -12.17 -9.11 -0.46
N GLY A 39 -11.41 -8.33 0.31
CA GLY A 39 -10.75 -7.11 -0.14
C GLY A 39 -9.67 -6.63 0.83
N TRP A 40 -8.85 -5.71 0.38
CA TRP A 40 -7.74 -5.14 1.14
C TRP A 40 -8.20 -3.95 1.97
N VAL A 41 -7.94 -3.97 3.27
CA VAL A 41 -8.13 -2.81 4.14
C VAL A 41 -6.76 -2.26 4.49
N VAL A 42 -6.51 -1.01 4.11
CA VAL A 42 -5.29 -0.30 4.46
C VAL A 42 -5.32 0.07 5.94
N LEU A 43 -4.31 -0.36 6.70
CA LEU A 43 -4.18 -0.02 8.11
C LEU A 43 -3.36 1.25 8.33
N THR A 44 -2.29 1.43 7.55
CA THR A 44 -1.44 2.62 7.58
C THR A 44 -0.93 2.91 6.18
N MET A 45 -0.86 4.20 5.84
CA MET A 45 -0.36 4.66 4.55
C MET A 45 0.55 5.89 4.71
N PRO A 46 1.79 5.72 5.20
CA PRO A 46 2.72 6.83 5.32
C PRO A 46 3.10 7.41 3.95
N VAL A 47 3.04 8.74 3.80
CA VAL A 47 3.39 9.45 2.56
C VAL A 47 4.30 10.65 2.83
N THR A 48 5.09 11.04 1.82
CA THR A 48 6.05 12.15 1.94
C THR A 48 5.51 13.51 1.50
N ASP A 49 4.29 13.57 0.97
CA ASP A 49 3.70 14.81 0.43
C ASP A 49 2.34 15.15 1.05
N GLY A 50 2.18 16.43 1.41
CA GLY A 50 1.03 16.96 2.15
C GLY A 50 -0.26 16.98 1.33
N ASP A 51 -0.17 17.34 0.06
CA ASP A 51 -1.33 17.44 -0.83
C ASP A 51 -1.83 16.04 -1.19
N ALA A 52 -0.92 15.11 -1.48
CA ALA A 52 -1.25 13.70 -1.67
C ALA A 52 -1.87 13.08 -0.40
N CYS A 53 -1.38 13.46 0.79
CA CYS A 53 -1.94 13.04 2.06
C CYS A 53 -3.36 13.57 2.26
N ALA A 54 -3.56 14.88 2.12
CA ALA A 54 -4.85 15.52 2.31
C ALA A 54 -5.87 15.04 1.27
N GLY A 55 -5.48 14.98 0.00
CA GLY A 55 -6.31 14.50 -1.10
C GLY A 55 -6.77 13.06 -0.88
N GLY A 56 -5.86 12.14 -0.56
CA GLY A 56 -6.24 10.74 -0.30
C GLY A 56 -7.21 10.59 0.87
N ARG A 57 -7.02 11.35 1.96
CA ARG A 57 -7.94 11.32 3.11
C ARG A 57 -9.32 11.84 2.75
N ASN A 58 -9.38 13.00 2.11
CA ASN A 58 -10.62 13.73 1.91
C ASN A 58 -11.44 13.21 0.72
N ALA A 59 -10.78 12.68 -0.32
CA ALA A 59 -11.44 12.19 -1.52
C ALA A 59 -11.63 10.66 -1.51
N LEU A 60 -10.70 9.91 -0.92
CA LEU A 60 -10.66 8.44 -1.03
C LEU A 60 -10.84 7.70 0.30
N GLY A 61 -10.81 8.40 1.44
CA GLY A 61 -10.88 7.78 2.76
C GLY A 61 -9.65 6.94 3.13
N THR A 62 -8.51 7.17 2.47
CA THR A 62 -7.26 6.46 2.81
C THR A 62 -6.73 6.91 4.18
N PRO A 63 -6.09 6.04 4.97
CA PRO A 63 -5.54 6.39 6.28
C PRO A 63 -4.16 7.08 6.17
N LYS A 64 -4.00 7.98 5.19
CA LYS A 64 -2.71 8.61 4.91
C LYS A 64 -2.22 9.46 6.07
N VAL A 65 -0.91 9.36 6.33
CA VAL A 65 -0.21 10.18 7.33
C VAL A 65 1.12 10.66 6.79
N MET A 66 1.48 11.91 7.10
CA MET A 66 2.77 12.47 6.70
C MET A 66 3.91 11.84 7.48
N ARG A 67 4.83 11.17 6.78
CA ARG A 67 6.03 10.54 7.33
C ARG A 67 7.17 10.55 6.32
N ARG A 68 8.36 10.26 6.82
CA ARG A 68 9.51 9.98 5.96
C ARG A 68 9.35 8.57 5.39
N VAL A 69 9.52 8.44 4.08
CA VAL A 69 9.62 7.16 3.37
C VAL A 69 10.81 7.26 2.41
N THR A 70 11.64 6.24 2.37
CA THR A 70 12.76 6.14 1.43
C THR A 70 12.59 4.91 0.56
N LEU A 71 13.11 4.97 -0.67
CA LEU A 71 13.21 3.83 -1.57
C LEU A 71 14.57 3.87 -2.26
N GLU A 72 15.42 2.92 -1.94
CA GLU A 72 16.71 2.71 -2.57
C GLU A 72 16.56 1.67 -3.68
N ARG A 73 17.08 2.00 -4.87
CA ARG A 73 16.97 1.16 -6.06
C ARG A 73 18.35 0.63 -6.44
N GLY A 74 18.48 -0.68 -6.48
CA GLY A 74 19.63 -1.39 -7.03
C GLY A 74 19.27 -2.16 -8.29
N ALA A 75 20.27 -2.79 -8.93
CA ALA A 75 20.06 -3.51 -10.19
C ALA A 75 19.13 -4.73 -10.06
N LYS A 76 19.13 -5.40 -8.90
CA LYS A 76 18.30 -6.59 -8.61
C LYS A 76 17.64 -6.54 -7.23
N GLN A 77 17.72 -5.41 -6.55
CA GLN A 77 17.23 -5.28 -5.19
C GLN A 77 16.62 -3.90 -4.99
N TYR A 78 15.53 -3.85 -4.26
CA TYR A 78 14.92 -2.63 -3.76
C TYR A 78 14.87 -2.67 -2.24
N VAL A 79 15.17 -1.54 -1.60
CA VAL A 79 15.05 -1.37 -0.15
C VAL A 79 14.18 -0.17 0.13
N GLY A 80 12.95 -0.44 0.59
CA GLY A 80 12.01 0.58 1.01
C GLY A 80 11.97 0.69 2.52
N THR A 81 12.04 1.90 3.07
CA THR A 81 11.96 2.12 4.52
C THR A 81 10.89 3.14 4.84
N SER A 82 9.95 2.75 5.70
CA SER A 82 8.98 3.66 6.30
C SER A 82 9.41 4.01 7.71
N TYR A 83 9.31 5.28 8.09
CA TYR A 83 9.78 5.75 9.40
C TYR A 83 8.61 6.12 10.31
N ALA A 84 8.77 5.82 11.59
CA ALA A 84 7.88 6.28 12.64
C ALA A 84 7.85 7.82 12.72
N ARG A 85 6.94 8.36 13.54
CA ARG A 85 6.83 9.80 13.80
C ARG A 85 8.20 10.36 14.22
N GLY A 86 8.60 11.49 13.61
CA GLY A 86 9.91 12.11 13.83
C GLY A 86 11.00 11.67 12.83
N GLY A 87 10.75 10.66 11.99
CA GLY A 87 11.56 10.38 10.80
C GLY A 87 12.96 9.79 11.05
N ARG A 88 13.23 9.34 12.28
CA ARG A 88 14.53 8.79 12.71
C ARG A 88 14.52 7.27 12.82
N THR A 89 13.48 6.72 13.45
CA THR A 89 13.35 5.28 13.68
C THR A 89 12.56 4.65 12.54
N PRO A 90 13.09 3.62 11.86
CA PRO A 90 12.30 2.80 10.94
C PRO A 90 11.11 2.18 11.67
N GLU A 91 9.91 2.33 11.10
CA GLU A 91 8.73 1.55 11.49
C GLU A 91 8.78 0.17 10.82
N PHE A 92 9.18 0.14 9.54
CA PHE A 92 9.55 -1.10 8.85
C PHE A 92 10.53 -0.85 7.70
N THR A 93 11.26 -1.90 7.33
CA THR A 93 12.10 -1.96 6.13
C THR A 93 11.67 -3.16 5.30
N LEU A 94 11.42 -2.94 4.01
CA LEU A 94 11.07 -3.96 3.04
C LEU A 94 12.25 -4.15 2.07
N HIS A 95 12.83 -5.34 2.09
CA HIS A 95 13.84 -5.77 1.13
C HIS A 95 13.16 -6.63 0.07
N VAL A 96 13.25 -6.24 -1.19
CA VAL A 96 12.71 -6.99 -2.32
C VAL A 96 13.84 -7.33 -3.27
N GLU A 97 14.04 -8.62 -3.53
CA GLU A 97 14.87 -9.09 -4.63
C GLU A 97 14.02 -9.25 -5.88
N VAL A 98 14.51 -8.73 -6.99
CA VAL A 98 13.83 -8.82 -8.28
C VAL A 98 14.15 -10.17 -8.90
N ALA A 99 13.17 -11.06 -8.88
CA ALA A 99 13.24 -12.36 -9.52
C ALA A 99 11.86 -12.74 -10.08
N GLU A 100 11.85 -13.68 -11.03
CA GLU A 100 10.62 -14.29 -11.49
C GLU A 100 9.90 -14.99 -10.31
N PRO A 101 8.62 -14.69 -10.05
CA PRO A 101 7.89 -15.33 -8.97
C PRO A 101 7.76 -16.83 -9.26
N GLY A 102 8.04 -17.65 -8.25
CA GLY A 102 7.78 -19.10 -8.32
C GLY A 102 6.29 -19.41 -8.44
N GLU A 103 5.95 -20.68 -8.70
CA GLU A 103 4.57 -21.11 -8.96
C GLU A 103 3.60 -20.76 -7.82
N ALA A 104 3.97 -21.03 -6.58
CA ALA A 104 3.16 -20.71 -5.40
C ALA A 104 2.90 -19.19 -5.25
N ALA A 105 3.90 -18.36 -5.58
CA ALA A 105 3.75 -16.91 -5.56
C ALA A 105 2.82 -16.45 -6.70
N ARG A 106 2.96 -17.01 -7.90
CA ARG A 106 2.07 -16.74 -9.04
C ARG A 106 0.62 -17.14 -8.73
N GLU A 107 0.41 -18.28 -8.08
CA GLU A 107 -0.92 -18.72 -7.67
C GLU A 107 -1.53 -17.74 -6.65
N LEU A 108 -0.78 -17.37 -5.61
CA LEU A 108 -1.24 -16.39 -4.63
C LEU A 108 -1.60 -15.05 -5.29
N LEU A 109 -0.73 -14.55 -6.18
CA LEU A 109 -0.95 -13.30 -6.91
C LEU A 109 -2.22 -13.39 -7.78
N ARG A 110 -2.45 -14.50 -8.49
CA ARG A 110 -3.71 -14.72 -9.24
C ARG A 110 -4.95 -14.66 -8.35
N VAL A 111 -4.88 -15.26 -7.16
CA VAL A 111 -6.00 -15.28 -6.21
C VAL A 111 -6.30 -13.87 -5.68
N VAL A 112 -5.27 -13.10 -5.33
CA VAL A 112 -5.47 -11.80 -4.66
C VAL A 112 -5.54 -10.60 -5.61
N ALA A 113 -5.08 -10.74 -6.85
CA ALA A 113 -5.14 -9.69 -7.87
C ALA A 113 -6.54 -9.08 -8.03
N PRO A 114 -7.65 -9.84 -8.11
CA PRO A 114 -8.98 -9.26 -8.30
C PRO A 114 -9.56 -8.58 -7.05
N PHE A 115 -8.91 -8.70 -5.88
CA PHE A 115 -9.47 -8.16 -4.65
C PHE A 115 -9.44 -6.61 -4.67
N PRO A 116 -10.58 -5.95 -4.39
CA PRO A 116 -10.64 -4.50 -4.30
C PRO A 116 -9.95 -3.99 -3.04
N ASP A 117 -9.72 -2.69 -2.97
CA ASP A 117 -9.38 -2.01 -1.73
C ASP A 117 -10.65 -1.41 -1.09
N TYR A 118 -10.76 -1.55 0.23
CA TYR A 118 -11.82 -1.00 1.06
C TYR A 118 -11.26 0.14 1.92
N ASN A 119 -11.82 1.33 1.76
CA ASN A 119 -11.50 2.50 2.55
C ASN A 119 -12.73 2.97 3.34
N LEU A 120 -12.50 3.74 4.40
CA LEU A 120 -13.56 4.37 5.18
C LEU A 120 -13.58 5.87 4.92
N LEU A 121 -14.66 6.36 4.32
CA LEU A 121 -14.86 7.79 4.07
C LEU A 121 -16.18 8.23 4.70
N ASN A 122 -16.12 9.15 5.67
CA ASN A 122 -17.31 9.71 6.34
C ASN A 122 -18.28 8.65 6.87
N GLY A 123 -17.74 7.60 7.49
CA GLY A 123 -18.52 6.49 8.08
C GLY A 123 -19.07 5.49 7.05
N ARG A 124 -18.70 5.60 5.78
CA ARG A 124 -19.11 4.67 4.72
C ARG A 124 -17.92 3.89 4.18
N VAL A 125 -18.16 2.64 3.79
CA VAL A 125 -17.17 1.82 3.09
C VAL A 125 -17.17 2.21 1.62
N MET A 126 -16.00 2.62 1.14
CA MET A 126 -15.74 2.89 -0.26
C MET A 126 -14.98 1.71 -0.85
N THR A 127 -15.36 1.29 -2.05
CA THR A 127 -14.71 0.19 -2.77
C THR A 127 -13.98 0.75 -3.98
N TYR A 128 -12.67 0.51 -4.06
CA TYR A 128 -11.82 0.99 -5.14
C TYR A 128 -11.11 -0.16 -5.83
N GLY A 129 -11.18 -0.15 -7.17
CA GLY A 129 -10.38 -1.01 -8.03
C GLY A 129 -10.53 -2.52 -7.76
N GLY A 130 -9.44 -3.21 -8.07
CA GLY A 130 -9.31 -4.64 -8.32
C GLY A 130 -8.46 -4.82 -9.58
N LEU A 131 -7.71 -5.92 -9.70
CA LEU A 131 -6.77 -6.20 -10.79
C LEU A 131 -5.55 -5.26 -10.81
N ARG A 132 -4.95 -4.96 -9.66
CA ARG A 132 -3.62 -4.34 -9.62
C ARG A 132 -2.61 -5.36 -10.18
N GLN A 133 -2.29 -5.25 -11.46
CA GLN A 133 -1.25 -6.04 -12.14
C GLN A 133 0.14 -5.50 -11.80
#